data_AF-A0A7Y4UHM8-F1
#
_entry.id   AF-A0A7Y4UHM8-F1
#
_cell.length_a   1.000
_cell.length_b   1.000
_cell.length_c   1.000
_cell.angle_alpha   90.00
_cell.angle_beta   90.00
_cell.angle_gamma   90.00
#
_symmetry.space_group_name_H-M   'P 1'
#
loop_
_entity.id
_entity.type
_entity.pdbx_description
1 polymer ?
#
loop_
_entity_poly.entity_id
_entity_poly.type
_entity_poly.pdbx_seq_one_letter_code
_entity_poly.pdbx_strand_id
1 'polypeptide(L)'
;MYDYRQMTPEERQAAVEERKARHFPWHSPPHWDAGYSDRYLITAACFEHQLHIGQSHERMSECEEAVLAVCRECCQAIFAWCVLPNHYHVVVEARNLSRLTAALGKYHGRSSHDWNAAENRRGRKVWFRCFDRQIRSLRHFWASVNYVHHNPVHHGYVDKWNDWMWSSADEFLEQLGRDKAEKIWREYPLLDYGKGWDV
;
A
#
# COMPACT_ATOMS: atom_id res chain seq x y z
N MET A 1 10.27 -10.17 13.88
CA MET A 1 11.66 -10.22 13.37
C MET A 1 11.55 -10.64 11.91
N TYR A 2 12.36 -10.11 11.00
CA TYR A 2 12.00 -10.09 9.57
C TYR A 2 12.24 -11.42 8.83
N ASP A 3 11.24 -12.31 8.83
CA ASP A 3 11.33 -13.59 8.11
C ASP A 3 11.40 -13.43 6.58
N TYR A 4 10.83 -12.38 5.97
CA TYR A 4 10.84 -12.27 4.50
C TYR A 4 12.26 -12.25 3.91
N ARG A 5 13.23 -11.63 4.60
CA ARG A 5 14.64 -11.66 4.19
C ARG A 5 15.29 -13.05 4.34
N GLN A 6 14.77 -13.89 5.23
CA GLN A 6 15.23 -15.27 5.48
C GLN A 6 14.49 -16.29 4.60
N MET A 7 13.30 -15.96 4.08
CA MET A 7 12.54 -16.81 3.16
C MET A 7 13.35 -17.08 1.89
N THR A 8 13.40 -18.36 1.54
CA THR A 8 13.92 -18.89 0.28
C THR A 8 13.12 -18.37 -0.93
N PRO A 9 13.70 -18.39 -2.15
CA PRO A 9 12.96 -18.09 -3.37
C PRO A 9 11.68 -18.94 -3.53
N GLU A 10 11.71 -20.20 -3.11
CA GLU A 10 10.58 -21.13 -3.16
C GLU A 10 9.44 -20.72 -2.22
N GLU A 11 9.74 -20.35 -0.97
CA GLU A 11 8.73 -19.88 0.00
C GLU A 11 8.09 -18.55 -0.45
N ARG A 12 8.89 -17.66 -1.05
CA ARG A 12 8.40 -16.40 -1.65
C ARG A 12 7.47 -16.68 -2.83
N GLN A 13 7.85 -17.61 -3.72
CA GLN A 13 7.00 -18.00 -4.85
C GLN A 13 5.70 -18.64 -4.37
N ALA A 14 5.75 -19.57 -3.41
CA ALA A 14 4.55 -20.21 -2.86
C ALA A 14 3.57 -19.20 -2.27
N ALA A 15 4.08 -18.20 -1.53
CA ALA A 15 3.25 -17.12 -0.98
C ALA A 15 2.64 -16.23 -2.09
N VAL A 16 3.34 -16.01 -3.21
CA VAL A 16 2.80 -15.29 -4.39
C VAL A 16 1.73 -16.12 -5.12
N GLU A 17 1.96 -17.42 -5.35
CA GLU A 17 0.98 -18.32 -5.97
C GLU A 17 -0.32 -18.41 -5.15
N GLU A 18 -0.21 -18.50 -3.83
CA GLU A 18 -1.38 -18.51 -2.92
C GLU A 18 -2.27 -17.28 -3.12
N ARG A 19 -1.68 -16.12 -3.45
CA ARG A 19 -2.42 -14.88 -3.69
C ARG A 19 -2.92 -14.74 -5.12
N LYS A 20 -2.18 -15.23 -6.13
CA LYS A 20 -2.70 -15.33 -7.50
C LYS A 20 -3.95 -16.22 -7.51
N ALA A 21 -3.99 -17.27 -6.69
CA ALA A 21 -5.19 -18.07 -6.44
C ALA A 21 -6.35 -17.31 -5.75
N ARG A 22 -6.10 -16.24 -4.98
CA ARG A 22 -7.13 -15.38 -4.33
C ARG A 22 -7.82 -14.38 -5.28
N HIS A 23 -7.47 -14.36 -6.58
CA HIS A 23 -8.21 -13.68 -7.67
C HIS A 23 -8.56 -12.20 -7.42
N PHE A 24 -7.56 -11.31 -7.43
CA PHE A 24 -7.81 -9.86 -7.46
C PHE A 24 -8.26 -9.37 -8.85
N PRO A 25 -9.04 -8.27 -8.96
CA PRO A 25 -9.79 -7.95 -10.16
C PRO A 25 -8.97 -7.23 -11.25
N TRP A 26 -9.27 -7.57 -12.51
CA TRP A 26 -8.74 -6.88 -13.70
C TRP A 26 -9.41 -5.51 -13.95
N HIS A 27 -8.65 -4.43 -13.89
CA HIS A 27 -9.05 -3.12 -14.41
C HIS A 27 -7.92 -2.46 -15.22
N SER A 28 -8.14 -2.31 -16.53
CA SER A 28 -7.18 -1.67 -17.45
C SER A 28 -6.99 -0.17 -17.18
N PRO A 29 -5.84 0.44 -17.54
CA PRO A 29 -5.57 1.86 -17.29
C PRO A 29 -6.53 2.82 -18.04
N PRO A 30 -7.30 3.70 -17.35
CA PRO A 30 -8.20 4.67 -17.99
C PRO A 30 -7.53 6.01 -18.32
N HIS A 31 -8.08 6.73 -19.32
CA HIS A 31 -7.31 7.56 -20.24
C HIS A 31 -7.31 9.10 -20.00
N TRP A 32 -7.77 9.57 -18.83
CA TRP A 32 -8.54 10.82 -18.75
C TRP A 32 -7.80 12.14 -18.41
N ASP A 33 -8.48 13.24 -18.74
CA ASP A 33 -8.03 14.63 -18.92
C ASP A 33 -8.02 15.50 -17.63
N ALA A 34 -7.48 16.72 -17.70
CA ALA A 34 -7.16 17.57 -16.55
C ALA A 34 -8.32 18.44 -16.04
N GLY A 35 -8.86 18.10 -14.87
CA GLY A 35 -9.78 18.96 -14.10
C GLY A 35 -10.03 18.45 -12.69
N TYR A 36 -9.23 18.92 -11.72
CA TYR A 36 -9.32 18.58 -10.28
C TYR A 36 -9.56 17.09 -9.99
N SER A 37 -8.53 16.25 -10.16
CA SER A 37 -8.67 14.81 -9.94
C SER A 37 -9.10 14.47 -8.50
N ASP A 38 -10.16 13.65 -8.39
CA ASP A 38 -10.60 12.93 -7.17
C ASP A 38 -9.58 11.86 -6.71
N ARG A 39 -8.29 12.06 -7.00
CA ARG A 39 -7.22 11.09 -6.74
C ARG A 39 -6.44 11.47 -5.51
N TYR A 40 -6.17 10.50 -4.66
CA TYR A 40 -5.53 10.69 -3.37
C TYR A 40 -4.48 9.61 -3.16
N LEU A 41 -3.33 10.01 -2.61
CA LEU A 41 -2.43 9.08 -1.93
C LEU A 41 -2.81 9.09 -0.45
N ILE A 42 -3.31 7.95 0.03
CA ILE A 42 -3.65 7.68 1.41
C ILE A 42 -2.48 6.99 2.09
N THR A 43 -2.12 7.41 3.29
CA THR A 43 -1.05 6.83 4.11
C THR A 43 -1.57 6.61 5.52
N ALA A 44 -1.35 5.46 6.14
CA ALA A 44 -1.60 5.30 7.57
C ALA A 44 -0.46 4.57 8.26
N ALA A 45 -0.01 5.12 9.38
CA ALA A 45 1.13 4.62 10.14
C ALA A 45 0.73 4.11 11.52
N CYS A 46 1.43 3.08 11.98
CA CYS A 46 1.42 2.62 13.35
C CYS A 46 1.99 3.70 14.27
N PHE A 47 1.53 3.71 15.52
CA PHE A 47 2.02 4.64 16.53
C PHE A 47 3.52 4.43 16.78
N GLU A 48 4.28 5.53 16.85
CA GLU A 48 5.75 5.52 16.99
C GLU A 48 6.47 4.63 15.97
N HIS A 49 5.90 4.48 14.77
CA HIS A 49 6.40 3.62 13.69
C HIS A 49 6.67 2.16 14.11
N GLN A 50 5.97 1.68 15.15
CA GLN A 50 6.08 0.31 15.66
C GLN A 50 5.59 -0.72 14.63
N LEU A 51 6.24 -1.89 14.59
CA LEU A 51 6.02 -2.93 13.59
C LEU A 51 4.75 -3.77 13.85
N HIS A 52 3.61 -3.13 14.15
CA HIS A 52 2.40 -3.83 14.60
C HIS A 52 1.71 -4.64 13.49
N ILE A 53 1.81 -4.21 12.23
CA ILE A 53 1.29 -4.95 11.08
C ILE A 53 2.21 -6.15 10.80
N GLY A 54 3.52 -5.91 10.77
CA GLY A 54 4.57 -6.90 10.53
C GLY A 54 4.92 -7.76 11.74
N GLN A 55 3.95 -8.09 12.59
CA GLN A 55 4.14 -9.07 13.65
C GLN A 55 4.29 -10.48 13.06
N SER A 56 3.46 -10.80 12.05
CA SER A 56 3.48 -12.05 11.26
C SER A 56 3.16 -11.75 9.79
N HIS A 57 3.49 -12.68 8.90
CA HIS A 57 3.09 -12.61 7.48
C HIS A 57 1.58 -12.72 7.28
N GLU A 58 0.91 -13.53 8.10
CA GLU A 58 -0.56 -13.63 8.14
C GLU A 58 -1.18 -12.26 8.41
N ARG A 59 -0.74 -11.55 9.46
CA ARG A 59 -1.25 -10.21 9.79
C ARG A 59 -0.96 -9.16 8.71
N MET A 60 0.17 -9.25 8.02
CA MET A 60 0.46 -8.41 6.86
C MET A 60 -0.56 -8.63 5.73
N SER A 61 -0.89 -9.90 5.44
CA SER A 61 -1.89 -10.28 4.44
C SER A 61 -3.31 -9.88 4.85
N GLU A 62 -3.70 -10.11 6.11
CA GLU A 62 -4.98 -9.63 6.66
C GLU A 62 -5.13 -8.10 6.56
N CYS A 63 -4.03 -7.36 6.79
CA CYS A 63 -4.01 -5.91 6.68
C CYS A 63 -4.16 -5.45 5.22
N GLU A 64 -3.45 -6.08 4.29
CA GLU A 64 -3.59 -5.83 2.86
C GLU A 64 -5.02 -6.08 2.39
N GLU A 65 -5.57 -7.26 2.69
CA GLU A 65 -6.93 -7.63 2.30
C GLU A 65 -7.99 -6.69 2.88
N ALA A 66 -7.89 -6.34 4.17
CA ALA A 66 -8.84 -5.46 4.83
C ALA A 66 -8.77 -4.01 4.31
N VAL A 67 -7.56 -3.48 4.04
CA VAL A 67 -7.38 -2.14 3.45
C VAL A 67 -7.93 -2.12 2.02
N LEU A 68 -7.60 -3.12 1.20
CA LEU A 68 -8.09 -3.22 -0.18
C LEU A 68 -9.60 -3.43 -0.25
N ALA A 69 -10.21 -4.19 0.66
CA ALA A 69 -11.66 -4.31 0.77
C ALA A 69 -12.34 -2.96 1.02
N VAL A 70 -11.86 -2.20 2.02
CA VAL A 70 -12.36 -0.85 2.31
C VAL A 70 -12.20 0.09 1.12
N CYS A 71 -11.06 0.03 0.41
CA CYS A 71 -10.86 0.81 -0.80
C CYS A 71 -11.83 0.41 -1.91
N ARG A 72 -12.03 -0.90 -2.19
CA ARG A 72 -13.00 -1.38 -3.20
C ARG A 72 -14.44 -0.97 -2.91
N GLU A 73 -14.83 -0.84 -1.64
CA GLU A 73 -16.18 -0.35 -1.25
C GLU A 73 -16.37 1.16 -1.37
N CYS A 74 -15.28 1.95 -1.29
CA CYS A 74 -15.34 3.41 -1.14
C CYS A 74 -14.75 4.20 -2.33
N CYS A 75 -13.95 3.57 -3.19
CA CYS A 75 -13.19 4.19 -4.26
C CYS A 75 -13.69 3.73 -5.64
N GLN A 76 -13.53 4.61 -6.64
CA GLN A 76 -13.78 4.30 -8.05
C GLN A 76 -12.65 3.45 -8.65
N ALA A 77 -11.42 3.62 -8.18
CA ALA A 77 -10.25 2.89 -8.63
C ALA A 77 -9.19 2.80 -7.54
N ILE A 78 -8.35 1.76 -7.62
CA ILE A 78 -7.09 1.61 -6.87
C ILE A 78 -5.98 1.53 -7.93
N PHE A 79 -4.96 2.38 -7.83
CA PHE A 79 -3.90 2.48 -8.84
C PHE A 79 -2.57 1.88 -8.37
N ALA A 80 -2.27 1.99 -7.07
CA ALA A 80 -1.10 1.39 -6.45
C ALA A 80 -1.35 1.17 -4.95
N TRP A 81 -0.74 0.14 -4.36
CA TRP A 81 -0.66 0.01 -2.90
C TRP A 81 0.65 -0.63 -2.46
N CYS A 82 0.99 -0.39 -1.20
CA CYS A 82 2.00 -1.15 -0.49
C CYS A 82 1.65 -1.17 1.01
N VAL A 83 1.63 -2.36 1.61
CA VAL A 83 1.58 -2.55 3.06
C VAL A 83 2.98 -2.88 3.54
N LEU A 84 3.42 -2.16 4.56
CA LEU A 84 4.70 -2.30 5.22
C LEU A 84 4.47 -2.66 6.70
N PRO A 85 5.48 -3.18 7.40
CA PRO A 85 5.36 -3.66 8.79
C PRO A 85 4.77 -2.67 9.80
N ASN A 86 4.90 -1.38 9.54
CA ASN A 86 4.52 -0.29 10.44
C ASN A 86 3.68 0.81 9.78
N HIS A 87 3.37 0.71 8.48
CA HIS A 87 2.50 1.66 7.79
C HIS A 87 2.01 1.06 6.46
N TYR A 88 1.07 1.72 5.80
CA TYR A 88 0.72 1.39 4.42
C TYR A 88 0.42 2.65 3.60
N HIS A 89 0.52 2.49 2.28
CA HIS A 89 0.17 3.50 1.29
C HIS A 89 -0.80 2.94 0.25
N VAL A 90 -1.76 3.75 -0.19
CA VAL A 90 -2.69 3.42 -1.30
C VAL A 90 -2.94 4.66 -2.17
N VAL A 91 -2.75 4.55 -3.48
CA VAL A 91 -3.16 5.55 -4.47
C VAL A 91 -4.54 5.15 -5.00
N VAL A 92 -5.55 6.00 -4.80
CA VAL A 92 -6.96 5.72 -5.14
C VAL A 92 -7.62 6.87 -5.90
N GLU A 93 -8.73 6.59 -6.59
CA GLU A 93 -9.74 7.59 -7.00
C GLU A 93 -10.95 7.48 -6.07
N ALA A 94 -11.30 8.55 -5.36
CA ALA A 94 -12.31 8.55 -4.31
C ALA A 94 -13.13 9.86 -4.29
N ARG A 95 -14.30 9.86 -4.95
CA ARG A 95 -15.25 10.99 -4.94
C ARG A 95 -15.77 11.40 -3.56
N ASN A 96 -15.63 10.54 -2.56
CA ASN A 96 -16.04 10.82 -1.18
C ASN A 96 -14.93 10.37 -0.21
N LEU A 97 -13.95 11.26 -0.04
CA LEU A 97 -12.80 11.05 0.83
C LEU A 97 -13.20 10.83 2.30
N SER A 98 -14.22 11.55 2.81
CA SER A 98 -14.63 11.41 4.22
C SER A 98 -15.28 10.05 4.52
N ARG A 99 -15.98 9.45 3.55
CA ARG A 99 -16.45 8.06 3.64
C ARG A 99 -15.27 7.08 3.70
N LEU A 100 -14.27 7.26 2.84
CA LEU A 100 -13.06 6.41 2.81
C LEU A 100 -12.29 6.48 4.14
N THR A 101 -11.96 7.69 4.61
CA THR A 101 -11.18 7.85 5.86
C THR A 101 -11.96 7.38 7.09
N ALA A 102 -13.28 7.56 7.13
CA ALA A 102 -14.12 7.00 8.19
C ALA A 102 -14.15 5.46 8.16
N ALA A 103 -14.19 4.83 6.98
CA ALA A 103 -14.15 3.38 6.84
C ALA A 103 -12.78 2.79 7.24
N LEU A 104 -11.68 3.42 6.82
CA LEU A 104 -10.32 3.06 7.25
C LEU A 104 -10.16 3.23 8.76
N GLY A 105 -10.69 4.31 9.35
CA GLY A 105 -10.68 4.52 10.81
C GLY A 105 -11.44 3.44 11.59
N LYS A 106 -12.55 2.91 11.05
CA LYS A 106 -13.25 1.74 11.62
C LYS A 106 -12.39 0.47 11.55
N TYR A 107 -11.70 0.24 10.43
CA TYR A 107 -10.73 -0.85 10.32
C TYR A 107 -9.60 -0.70 11.35
N HIS A 108 -8.99 0.48 11.47
CA HIS A 108 -7.95 0.77 12.47
C HIS A 108 -8.41 0.53 13.90
N GLY A 109 -9.64 0.92 14.24
CA GLY A 109 -10.24 0.66 15.55
C GLY A 109 -10.41 -0.84 15.82
N ARG A 110 -10.92 -1.60 14.85
CA ARG A 110 -11.11 -3.05 14.96
C ARG A 110 -9.77 -3.79 15.08
N SER A 111 -8.83 -3.55 14.17
CA SER A 111 -7.51 -4.19 14.22
C SER A 111 -6.72 -3.82 15.48
N SER A 112 -6.84 -2.59 15.99
CA SER A 112 -6.28 -2.22 17.30
C SER A 112 -6.85 -3.07 18.43
N HIS A 113 -8.17 -3.27 18.47
CA HIS A 113 -8.82 -4.06 19.50
C HIS A 113 -8.36 -5.52 19.44
N ASP A 114 -8.39 -6.12 18.25
CA ASP A 114 -8.17 -7.55 18.06
C ASP A 114 -6.70 -7.94 18.24
N TRP A 115 -5.76 -7.17 17.68
CA TRP A 115 -4.32 -7.40 17.88
C TRP A 115 -3.91 -7.19 19.35
N ASN A 116 -4.48 -6.20 20.03
CA ASN A 116 -4.22 -6.01 21.46
C ASN A 116 -4.85 -7.10 22.34
N ALA A 117 -5.96 -7.69 21.94
CA ALA A 117 -6.54 -8.83 22.64
C ALA A 117 -5.66 -10.08 22.46
N ALA A 118 -5.25 -10.40 21.23
CA ALA A 118 -4.38 -11.52 20.91
C ALA A 118 -2.99 -11.42 21.60
N GLU A 119 -2.44 -10.21 21.73
CA GLU A 119 -1.13 -9.98 22.37
C GLU A 119 -1.22 -9.72 23.89
N ASN A 120 -2.40 -9.78 24.51
CA ASN A 120 -2.62 -9.40 25.92
C ASN A 120 -2.16 -7.97 26.27
N ARG A 121 -2.29 -7.02 25.32
CA ARG A 121 -1.92 -5.59 25.47
C ARG A 121 -3.10 -4.63 25.28
N ARG A 122 -4.26 -4.95 25.87
CA ARG A 122 -5.45 -4.07 25.84
C ARG A 122 -5.09 -2.64 26.26
N GLY A 123 -5.56 -1.66 25.50
CA GLY A 123 -5.29 -0.24 25.73
C GLY A 123 -4.03 0.32 25.05
N ARG A 124 -3.12 -0.52 24.51
CA ARG A 124 -1.98 -0.05 23.71
C ARG A 124 -2.49 0.67 22.45
N LYS A 125 -1.94 1.84 22.15
CA LYS A 125 -2.20 2.55 20.90
C LYS A 125 -1.46 1.87 19.74
N VAL A 126 -2.20 1.39 18.74
CA VAL A 126 -1.65 0.69 17.57
C VAL A 126 -1.45 1.63 16.37
N TRP A 127 -2.45 2.42 16.01
CA TRP A 127 -2.37 3.37 14.89
C TRP A 127 -2.13 4.80 15.37
N PHE A 128 -1.39 5.59 14.58
CA PHE A 128 -1.25 7.03 14.83
C PHE A 128 -2.38 7.82 14.16
N ARG A 129 -2.39 7.85 12.82
CA ARG A 129 -3.32 8.59 11.96
C ARG A 129 -3.39 7.96 10.57
N CYS A 130 -4.51 8.24 9.89
CA CYS A 130 -4.63 8.14 8.45
C CYS A 130 -4.48 9.56 7.87
N PHE A 131 -3.59 9.73 6.90
CA PHE A 131 -3.35 10.96 6.15
C PHE A 131 -3.81 10.77 4.71
N ASP A 132 -4.38 11.82 4.14
CA ASP A 132 -4.63 11.91 2.70
C ASP A 132 -3.78 13.03 2.09
N ARG A 133 -3.44 12.85 0.80
CA ARG A 133 -2.87 13.92 -0.02
C ARG A 133 -3.51 13.88 -1.39
N GLN A 134 -4.22 14.95 -1.74
CA GLN A 134 -4.79 15.09 -3.08
C GLN A 134 -3.67 15.17 -4.14
N ILE A 135 -3.81 14.34 -5.16
CA ILE A 135 -2.97 14.34 -6.35
C ILE A 135 -3.44 15.48 -7.26
N ARG A 136 -2.49 16.28 -7.76
CA ARG A 136 -2.77 17.58 -8.42
C ARG A 136 -2.35 17.66 -9.89
N SER A 137 -1.70 16.62 -10.42
CA SER A 137 -1.26 16.55 -11.81
C SER A 137 -0.87 15.11 -12.18
N LEU A 138 -0.74 14.83 -13.47
CA LEU A 138 -0.23 13.55 -13.96
C LEU A 138 1.20 13.26 -13.47
N ARG A 139 2.05 14.29 -13.35
CA ARG A 139 3.40 14.17 -12.75
C ARG A 139 3.34 13.78 -11.28
N HIS A 140 2.43 14.39 -10.51
CA HIS A 140 2.21 14.02 -9.12
C HIS A 140 1.71 12.56 -9.05
N PHE A 141 0.74 12.18 -9.88
CA PHE A 141 0.19 10.83 -9.92
C PHE A 141 1.26 9.74 -10.12
N TRP A 142 2.07 9.85 -11.17
CA TRP A 142 3.11 8.84 -11.44
C TRP A 142 4.24 8.85 -10.41
N ALA A 143 4.60 10.01 -9.86
CA ALA A 143 5.53 10.07 -8.73
C ALA A 143 4.96 9.36 -7.48
N SER A 144 3.66 9.49 -7.21
CA SER A 144 2.98 8.74 -6.13
C SER A 144 3.00 7.23 -6.36
N VAL A 145 2.71 6.76 -7.58
CA VAL A 145 2.75 5.34 -7.93
C VAL A 145 4.17 4.78 -7.75
N ASN A 146 5.16 5.45 -8.33
CA ASN A 146 6.58 5.09 -8.18
C ASN A 146 7.02 5.07 -6.71
N TYR A 147 6.60 6.07 -5.91
CA TYR A 147 6.91 6.13 -4.47
C TYR A 147 6.34 4.92 -3.72
N VAL A 148 5.08 4.55 -3.98
CA VAL A 148 4.42 3.42 -3.32
C VAL A 148 5.09 2.08 -3.66
N HIS A 149 5.44 1.84 -4.93
CA HIS A 149 6.13 0.62 -5.35
C HIS A 149 7.59 0.56 -4.92
N HIS A 150 8.25 1.70 -4.74
CA HIS A 150 9.63 1.78 -4.26
C HIS A 150 9.75 1.74 -2.73
N ASN A 151 8.68 2.00 -2.00
CA ASN A 151 8.70 2.11 -0.55
C ASN A 151 9.35 0.90 0.16
N PRO A 152 9.12 -0.37 -0.26
CA PRO A 152 9.83 -1.53 0.28
C PRO A 152 11.35 -1.51 0.07
N VAL A 153 11.82 -0.98 -1.05
CA VAL A 153 13.26 -0.81 -1.35
C VAL A 153 13.84 0.34 -0.53
N HIS A 154 13.10 1.44 -0.37
CA HIS A 154 13.48 2.57 0.48
C HIS A 154 13.72 2.16 1.94
N HIS A 155 12.84 1.31 2.50
CA HIS A 155 13.03 0.73 3.84
C HIS A 155 13.94 -0.52 3.86
N GLY A 156 14.53 -0.88 2.71
CA GLY A 156 15.47 -1.99 2.56
C GLY A 156 14.88 -3.39 2.80
N TYR A 157 13.56 -3.56 2.73
CA TYR A 157 12.95 -4.88 2.91
C TYR A 157 13.27 -5.83 1.76
N VAL A 158 13.47 -5.30 0.56
CA VAL A 158 13.84 -6.01 -0.68
C VAL A 158 14.75 -5.16 -1.55
N ASP A 159 15.50 -5.80 -2.46
CA ASP A 159 16.37 -5.11 -3.42
C ASP A 159 15.62 -4.60 -4.67
N LYS A 160 14.42 -5.15 -4.95
CA LYS A 160 13.59 -4.78 -6.10
C LYS A 160 12.13 -4.60 -5.69
N TRP A 161 11.48 -3.60 -6.28
CA TRP A 161 10.05 -3.31 -6.14
C TRP A 161 9.12 -4.53 -6.23
N ASN A 162 9.26 -5.35 -7.27
CA ASN A 162 8.44 -6.53 -7.54
C ASN A 162 8.74 -7.74 -6.63
N ASP A 163 9.78 -7.66 -5.79
CA ASP A 163 10.07 -8.71 -4.82
C ASP A 163 9.24 -8.49 -3.54
N TRP A 164 8.75 -7.27 -3.26
CA TRP A 164 7.92 -7.06 -2.07
C TRP A 164 6.50 -7.57 -2.29
N MET A 165 6.16 -8.62 -1.54
CA MET A 165 4.91 -9.32 -1.77
C MET A 165 3.70 -8.44 -1.42
N TRP A 166 3.64 -7.70 -0.31
CA TRP A 166 2.47 -6.85 0.05
C TRP A 166 2.46 -5.51 -0.70
N SER A 167 2.50 -5.55 -2.04
CA SER A 167 2.39 -4.39 -2.93
C SER A 167 1.89 -4.79 -4.32
N SER A 168 1.22 -3.87 -5.02
CA SER A 168 0.83 -4.07 -6.42
C SER A 168 1.95 -3.92 -7.45
N ALA A 169 3.21 -3.96 -7.04
CA ALA A 169 4.35 -3.78 -7.94
C ALA A 169 4.42 -4.90 -9.02
N ASP A 170 4.10 -6.15 -8.66
CA ASP A 170 4.05 -7.27 -9.62
C ASP A 170 2.90 -7.09 -10.62
N GLU A 171 1.67 -6.84 -10.13
CA GLU A 171 0.50 -6.58 -10.98
C GLU A 171 0.72 -5.39 -11.93
N PHE A 172 1.37 -4.32 -11.45
CA PHE A 172 1.71 -3.15 -12.25
C PHE A 172 2.68 -3.49 -13.40
N LEU A 173 3.69 -4.32 -13.13
CA LEU A 173 4.62 -4.79 -14.15
C LEU A 173 3.97 -5.74 -15.16
N GLU A 174 3.10 -6.66 -14.70
CA GLU A 174 2.34 -7.56 -15.57
C GLU A 174 1.41 -6.78 -16.52
N GLN A 175 0.69 -5.77 -16.01
CA GLN A 175 -0.29 -5.00 -16.78
C GLN A 175 0.35 -4.02 -17.79
N LEU A 176 1.43 -3.31 -17.40
CA LEU A 176 2.05 -2.30 -18.27
C LEU A 176 3.13 -2.89 -19.19
N GLY A 177 3.81 -3.95 -18.75
CA GLY A 177 5.05 -4.44 -19.34
C GLY A 177 6.27 -3.62 -18.86
N ARG A 178 7.41 -4.30 -18.70
CA ARG A 178 8.64 -3.75 -18.09
C ARG A 178 9.11 -2.46 -18.76
N ASP A 179 9.16 -2.40 -20.09
CA ASP A 179 9.66 -1.24 -20.84
C ASP A 179 8.85 0.04 -20.56
N LYS A 180 7.52 -0.09 -20.40
CA LYS A 180 6.65 1.06 -20.07
C LYS A 180 6.80 1.47 -18.61
N ALA A 181 6.89 0.50 -17.70
CA ALA A 181 7.11 0.76 -16.28
C ALA A 181 8.47 1.45 -16.05
N GLU A 182 9.54 1.03 -16.73
CA GLU A 182 10.85 1.67 -16.68
C GLU A 182 10.82 3.09 -17.28
N LYS A 183 10.08 3.29 -18.37
CA LYS A 183 9.88 4.64 -18.94
C LYS A 183 9.17 5.57 -17.93
N ILE A 184 8.10 5.12 -17.29
CA ILE A 184 7.39 5.86 -16.23
C ILE A 184 8.32 6.14 -15.04
N TRP A 185 9.12 5.17 -14.63
CA TRP A 185 10.12 5.33 -13.56
C TRP A 185 11.10 6.47 -13.87
N ARG A 186 11.64 6.49 -15.08
CA ARG A 186 12.62 7.50 -15.55
C ARG A 186 12.00 8.89 -15.77
N GLU A 187 10.76 8.98 -16.26
CA GLU A 187 10.07 10.26 -16.52
C GLU A 187 9.50 10.94 -15.26
N TYR A 188 9.21 10.14 -14.23
CA TYR A 188 8.58 10.57 -12.98
C TYR A 188 9.40 10.14 -11.74
N PRO A 189 10.67 10.58 -11.62
CA PRO A 189 11.54 10.22 -10.50
C PRO A 189 11.04 10.81 -9.17
N LEU A 190 11.43 10.17 -8.07
CA LEU A 190 10.93 10.51 -6.73
C LEU A 190 11.34 11.92 -6.26
N LEU A 191 12.56 12.39 -6.54
CA LEU A 191 13.06 13.71 -6.08
C LEU A 191 12.86 13.90 -4.55
N ASP A 192 12.07 14.88 -4.12
CA ASP A 192 11.73 15.12 -2.71
C ASP A 192 10.49 14.34 -2.23
N TYR A 193 9.88 13.51 -3.08
CA TYR A 193 8.68 12.74 -2.77
C TYR A 193 9.02 11.60 -1.80
N GLY A 194 8.47 11.68 -0.58
CA GLY A 194 8.84 10.86 0.59
C GLY A 194 9.52 11.66 1.71
N LYS A 195 10.21 12.77 1.41
CA LYS A 195 10.76 13.64 2.47
C LYS A 195 9.62 14.24 3.31
N GLY A 196 9.61 13.92 4.59
CA GLY A 196 8.59 14.40 5.53
C GLY A 196 7.30 13.57 5.60
N TRP A 197 7.27 12.37 5.00
CA TRP A 197 6.10 11.46 5.07
C TRP A 197 6.21 10.47 6.25
N ASP A 198 7.45 10.13 6.64
CA ASP A 198 7.78 9.08 7.62
C ASP A 198 8.27 9.66 8.98
N VAL A 199 7.85 10.90 9.34
CA VAL A 199 8.28 11.62 10.57
C VAL A 199 7.21 11.59 11.66
#